data_AF-A0A5E6N7H1-F1
#
_entry.id   AF-A0A5E6N7H1-F1
#
_cell.length_a   1.000
_cell.length_b   1.000
_cell.length_c   1.000
_cell.angle_alpha   90.00
_cell.angle_beta   90.00
_cell.angle_gamma   90.00
#
_symmetry.space_group_name_H-M   'P 1'
#
loop_
_entity.id
_entity.type
_entity.pdbx_description
1 polymer ?
#
loop_
_entity_poly.entity_id
_entity_poly.type
_entity_poly.pdbx_seq_one_letter_code
_entity_poly.pdbx_strand_id
1 'polypeptide(L)'
;RFYVGVSLCQSFLFIQRPLEKGDLNKTLFSPKSEAFEALQYLVTRLEQLGKMRSGENNRLQASLNKATSKSIKTMLRVIDKQAQLVEDEIKTLVDNDKQLKHQVKL
;
A
#
# COMPACT_ATOMS: atom_id res chain seq x y z
N ARG A 1 3.22 14.74 5.85
CA ARG A 1 3.42 13.58 6.76
C ARG A 1 3.07 12.32 5.96
N PHE A 2 4.03 11.71 5.26
CA PHE A 2 3.86 10.48 4.44
C PHE A 2 4.74 9.34 5.01
N TYR A 3 4.95 9.33 6.33
CA TYR A 3 5.88 8.40 6.98
C TYR A 3 5.25 7.04 7.35
N VAL A 4 3.94 6.85 7.14
CA VAL A 4 3.24 5.62 7.56
C VAL A 4 3.27 4.53 6.47
N GLY A 5 3.21 4.92 5.19
CA GLY A 5 3.17 3.97 4.06
C GLY A 5 4.44 3.14 3.86
N VAL A 6 5.62 3.69 4.16
CA VAL A 6 6.89 2.96 4.00
C VAL A 6 7.06 1.90 5.09
N SER A 7 6.61 2.19 6.31
CA SER A 7 6.71 1.26 7.44
C SER A 7 5.81 0.04 7.26
N LEU A 8 4.58 0.23 6.75
CA LEU A 8 3.67 -0.88 6.46
C LEU A 8 4.14 -1.76 5.29
N CYS A 9 4.65 -1.17 4.21
CA CYS A 9 5.23 -1.95 3.10
C CYS A 9 6.41 -2.82 3.57
N GLN A 10 7.30 -2.29 4.42
CA GLN A 10 8.46 -3.04 4.90
C GLN A 10 8.07 -4.20 5.81
N SER A 11 7.06 -4.01 6.66
CA SER A 11 6.50 -5.07 7.52
C SER A 11 5.72 -6.13 6.72
N PHE A 12 5.00 -5.75 5.67
CA PHE A 12 4.24 -6.69 4.82
C PHE A 12 5.14 -7.52 3.89
N LEU A 13 6.21 -6.95 3.35
CA LEU A 13 7.25 -7.68 2.61
C LEU A 13 7.95 -8.75 3.46
N PHE A 14 7.94 -8.61 4.80
CA PHE A 14 8.45 -9.63 5.71
C PHE A 14 7.58 -10.89 5.75
N ILE A 15 6.26 -10.75 5.53
CA ILE A 15 5.30 -11.86 5.52
C ILE A 15 5.39 -12.68 4.22
N GLN A 16 6.04 -12.16 3.18
CA GLN A 16 6.19 -12.84 1.89
C GLN A 16 7.52 -13.57 1.69
N ARG A 17 8.48 -13.52 2.62
CA ARG A 17 9.69 -14.34 2.47
C ARG A 17 9.35 -15.81 2.75
N PRO A 18 9.62 -16.73 1.82
CA PRO A 18 9.74 -18.14 2.19
C PRO A 18 10.79 -18.21 3.29
N LEU A 19 10.46 -18.86 4.40
CA LEU A 19 11.46 -19.24 5.39
C LEU A 19 12.42 -20.23 4.70
N GLU A 20 13.48 -19.72 4.09
CA GLU A 20 14.64 -20.55 3.74
C GLU A 20 15.31 -20.96 5.05
N LYS A 21 14.81 -22.05 5.63
CA LYS A 21 15.59 -23.00 6.40
C LYS A 21 14.80 -24.30 6.46
N GLY A 22 15.44 -25.35 5.96
CA GLY A 22 14.81 -26.60 5.59
C GLY A 22 13.97 -27.22 6.70
N ASP A 23 12.71 -27.47 6.37
CA ASP A 23 12.03 -28.67 6.79
C ASP A 23 10.93 -28.97 5.77
N LEU A 24 11.17 -29.98 4.93
CA LEU A 24 10.25 -30.49 3.90
C LEU A 24 9.12 -31.32 4.54
N ASN A 25 8.53 -30.83 5.63
CA ASN A 25 7.42 -31.51 6.29
C ASN A 25 6.22 -30.56 6.46
N LYS A 26 5.31 -30.66 5.48
CA LYS A 26 3.86 -30.61 5.68
C LYS A 26 3.35 -29.52 6.63
N THR A 27 3.45 -28.27 6.22
CA THR A 27 2.48 -27.24 6.62
C THR A 27 1.79 -26.73 5.38
N LEU A 28 0.78 -27.52 5.00
CA LEU A 28 -0.47 -27.15 4.35
C LEU A 28 -0.51 -25.70 3.88
N PHE A 29 -0.66 -25.53 2.57
CA PHE A 29 -1.08 -24.29 1.96
C PHE A 29 -2.46 -23.93 2.54
N SER A 30 -2.49 -23.26 3.70
CA SER A 30 -3.72 -22.71 4.24
C SER A 30 -4.13 -21.60 3.30
N PRO A 31 -5.31 -21.66 2.66
CA PRO A 31 -5.77 -20.56 1.83
C PRO A 31 -5.72 -19.29 2.68
N LYS A 32 -5.08 -18.25 2.13
CA LYS A 32 -5.06 -16.94 2.75
C LYS A 32 -6.52 -16.53 3.01
N SER A 33 -6.80 -15.98 4.18
CA SER A 33 -8.16 -15.49 4.45
C SER A 33 -8.51 -14.40 3.43
N GLU A 34 -9.79 -14.27 3.12
CA GLU A 34 -10.31 -13.21 2.24
C GLU A 34 -9.85 -11.82 2.71
N ALA A 35 -9.82 -11.59 4.03
CA ALA A 35 -9.33 -10.36 4.64
C ALA A 35 -7.82 -10.13 4.39
N PHE A 36 -7.00 -11.18 4.40
CA PHE A 36 -5.58 -11.08 4.09
C PHE A 36 -5.33 -10.76 2.61
N GLU A 37 -6.09 -11.38 1.70
CA GLU A 37 -5.99 -11.08 0.27
C GLU A 37 -6.43 -9.63 -0.02
N ALA A 38 -7.56 -9.19 0.56
CA ALA A 38 -8.02 -7.81 0.46
C ALA A 38 -6.96 -6.81 0.95
N LEU A 39 -6.34 -7.09 2.09
CA LEU A 39 -5.26 -6.26 2.64
C LEU A 39 -4.04 -6.23 1.69
N GLN A 40 -3.65 -7.37 1.11
CA GLN A 40 -2.57 -7.43 0.14
C GLN A 40 -2.87 -6.59 -1.12
N TYR A 41 -4.10 -6.60 -1.61
CA TYR A 41 -4.52 -5.76 -2.74
C TYR A 41 -4.48 -4.27 -2.39
N LEU A 42 -4.94 -3.88 -1.20
CA LEU A 42 -4.93 -2.48 -0.76
C LEU A 42 -3.51 -1.94 -0.58
N VAL A 43 -2.61 -2.73 0.02
CA VAL A 43 -1.18 -2.36 0.13
C VAL A 43 -0.55 -2.21 -1.26
N THR A 44 -0.80 -3.15 -2.16
CA THR A 44 -0.34 -3.07 -3.56
C THR A 44 -0.86 -1.80 -4.23
N ARG A 45 -2.12 -1.41 -3.95
CA ARG A 45 -2.72 -0.21 -4.49
C ARG A 45 -2.05 1.06 -3.99
N LEU A 46 -1.67 1.12 -2.72
CA LEU A 46 -0.89 2.25 -2.16
C LEU A 46 0.46 2.42 -2.87
N GLU A 47 1.17 1.32 -3.14
CA GLU A 47 2.43 1.38 -3.88
C GLU A 47 2.24 1.95 -5.30
N GLN A 48 1.19 1.50 -5.99
CA GLN A 48 0.84 2.03 -7.32
C GLN A 48 0.52 3.53 -7.27
N LEU A 49 -0.27 3.97 -6.28
CA LEU A 49 -0.60 5.38 -6.06
C LEU A 49 0.66 6.21 -5.77
N GLY A 50 1.58 5.69 -4.97
CA GLY A 50 2.88 6.30 -4.72
C GLY A 50 3.72 6.47 -5.98
N LYS A 51 3.79 5.45 -6.84
CA LYS A 51 4.48 5.52 -8.14
C LYS A 51 3.85 6.56 -9.07
N MET A 52 2.52 6.58 -9.19
CA MET A 52 1.79 7.56 -10.01
C MET A 52 2.02 8.99 -9.50
N ARG A 53 1.98 9.20 -8.18
CA ARG A 53 2.23 10.50 -7.55
C ARG A 53 3.62 11.03 -7.88
N SER A 54 4.64 10.18 -7.76
CA SER A 54 6.02 10.53 -8.11
C SER A 54 6.15 10.88 -9.60
N GLY A 55 5.51 10.10 -10.48
CA GLY A 55 5.45 10.40 -11.91
C GLY A 55 4.83 11.76 -12.20
N GLU A 56 3.66 12.06 -11.64
CA GLU A 56 3.00 13.35 -11.81
C GLU A 56 3.81 14.52 -11.24
N ASN A 57 4.51 14.31 -10.12
CA ASN A 57 5.38 15.32 -9.54
C ASN A 57 6.58 15.65 -10.46
N ASN A 58 7.19 14.63 -11.07
CA ASN A 58 8.26 14.83 -12.03
C ASN A 58 7.77 15.61 -13.26
N ARG A 59 6.56 15.28 -13.76
CA ARG A 59 5.92 16.01 -14.86
C ARG A 59 5.63 17.47 -14.48
N LEU A 60 5.22 17.73 -13.23
CA LEU A 60 4.99 19.09 -12.74
C LEU A 60 6.27 19.92 -12.76
N GLN A 61 7.39 19.34 -12.32
CA GLN A 61 8.69 20.00 -12.29
C GLN A 61 9.20 20.34 -13.70
N ALA A 62 8.89 19.50 -14.70
CA ALA A 62 9.24 19.75 -16.10
C ALA A 62 8.26 20.67 -16.85
N SER A 63 7.09 20.97 -16.29
CA SER A 63 6.02 21.70 -17.00
C SER A 63 6.24 23.21 -17.00
N LEU A 64 6.44 23.79 -18.18
CA LEU A 64 6.52 25.23 -18.41
C LEU A 64 5.15 25.90 -18.64
N ASN A 65 4.13 25.11 -19.00
CA ASN A 65 2.80 25.62 -19.32
C ASN A 65 1.89 25.69 -18.09
N LYS A 66 1.28 26.85 -17.83
CA LYS A 66 0.43 27.08 -16.66
C LYS A 66 -0.83 26.21 -16.62
N ALA A 67 -1.47 25.96 -17.77
CA ALA A 67 -2.66 25.13 -17.85
C ALA A 67 -2.31 23.65 -17.58
N THR A 68 -1.23 23.16 -18.18
CA THR A 68 -0.68 21.83 -17.92
C THR A 68 -0.31 21.66 -16.45
N SER A 69 0.40 22.62 -15.86
CA SER A 69 0.76 22.59 -14.44
C SER A 69 -0.46 22.60 -13.52
N LYS A 70 -1.54 23.32 -13.88
CA LYS A 70 -2.82 23.30 -13.14
C LYS A 70 -3.50 21.93 -13.23
N SER A 71 -3.49 21.31 -14.40
CA SER A 71 -4.03 19.97 -14.61
C SER A 71 -3.26 18.92 -13.78
N ILE A 72 -1.93 18.92 -13.85
CA ILE A 72 -1.06 18.02 -13.07
C ILE A 72 -1.28 18.20 -11.57
N LYS A 73 -1.36 19.44 -11.07
CA LYS A 73 -1.69 19.72 -9.66
C LYS A 73 -3.05 19.17 -9.25
N THR A 74 -4.02 19.14 -10.17
CA THR A 74 -5.34 18.54 -9.90
C THR A 74 -5.21 17.02 -9.78
N MET A 75 -4.45 16.38 -10.68
CA MET A 75 -4.17 14.95 -10.60
C MET A 75 -3.45 14.56 -9.30
N LEU A 76 -2.46 15.33 -8.87
CA LEU A 76 -1.79 15.10 -7.58
C LEU A 76 -2.77 15.10 -6.41
N ARG A 77 -3.71 16.06 -6.36
CA ARG A 77 -4.75 16.08 -5.30
C ARG A 77 -5.69 14.87 -5.36
N VAL A 78 -6.02 14.41 -6.57
CA VAL A 78 -6.87 13.22 -6.74
C VAL A 78 -6.12 11.99 -6.24
N ILE A 79 -4.84 11.83 -6.60
CA ILE A 79 -4.00 10.72 -6.14
C ILE A 79 -3.86 10.73 -4.62
N ASP A 80 -3.60 11.90 -4.02
CA ASP A 80 -3.50 12.04 -2.56
C ASP A 80 -4.82 11.65 -1.86
N LYS A 81 -5.98 12.05 -2.40
CA LYS A 81 -7.30 11.65 -1.87
C LYS A 81 -7.52 10.14 -1.98
N GLN A 82 -7.16 9.53 -3.11
CA GLN A 82 -7.32 8.10 -3.31
C GLN A 82 -6.38 7.30 -2.38
N ALA A 83 -5.15 7.79 -2.14
CA ALA A 83 -4.26 7.19 -1.16
C ALA A 83 -4.85 7.22 0.25
N GLN A 84 -5.41 8.37 0.67
CA GLN A 84 -6.08 8.47 1.98
C GLN A 84 -7.25 7.49 2.11
N LEU A 85 -8.11 7.37 1.09
CA LEU A 85 -9.23 6.42 1.12
C LEU A 85 -8.76 4.96 1.28
N VAL A 86 -7.68 4.58 0.60
CA VAL A 86 -7.13 3.23 0.71
C VAL A 86 -6.47 3.02 2.09
N GLU A 87 -5.79 4.03 2.64
CA GLU A 87 -5.24 3.98 4.01
C GLU A 87 -6.35 3.82 5.06
N ASP A 88 -7.46 4.54 4.90
CA ASP A 88 -8.62 4.46 5.80
C ASP A 88 -9.30 3.08 5.73
N GLU A 89 -9.37 2.46 4.54
CA GLU A 89 -9.88 1.10 4.35
C GLU A 89 -8.98 0.06 5.01
N ILE A 90 -7.66 0.17 4.82
CA ILE A 90 -6.67 -0.70 5.50
C ILE A 90 -6.85 -0.61 7.01
N LYS A 91 -6.97 0.61 7.54
CA LYS A 91 -7.18 0.82 8.97
C LYS A 91 -8.47 0.15 9.45
N THR A 92 -9.56 0.30 8.71
CA THR A 92 -10.86 -0.32 9.01
C THR A 92 -10.75 -1.85 9.02
N LEU A 93 -10.11 -2.45 8.02
CA LEU A 93 -9.89 -3.90 7.97
C LEU A 93 -9.04 -4.42 9.13
N VAL A 94 -7.95 -3.72 9.47
CA VAL A 94 -7.06 -4.12 10.57
C VAL A 94 -7.72 -3.94 11.95
N ASP A 95 -8.53 -2.89 12.14
CA ASP A 95 -9.21 -2.66 13.41
C ASP A 95 -10.38 -3.64 13.64
N ASN A 96 -11.03 -4.11 12.57
CA ASN A 96 -12.14 -5.06 12.65
C ASN A 96 -11.69 -6.53 12.82
N ASP A 97 -10.44 -6.86 12.49
CA ASP A 97 -9.91 -8.23 12.60
C ASP A 97 -8.83 -8.31 13.70
N LYS A 98 -9.21 -8.90 14.84
CA LYS A 98 -8.33 -9.09 16.01
C LYS A 98 -7.10 -9.97 15.70
N GLN A 99 -7.20 -10.89 14.73
CA GLN A 99 -6.07 -11.72 14.30
C GLN A 99 -5.11 -10.93 13.42
N LEU A 100 -5.63 -10.12 12.48
CA LEU A 100 -4.81 -9.20 11.69
C LEU A 100 -4.13 -8.15 12.56
N LYS A 101 -4.81 -7.60 13.57
CA LYS A 101 -4.21 -6.66 14.53
C LYS A 101 -3.00 -7.25 15.26
N HIS A 102 -3.00 -8.56 15.53
CA HIS A 102 -1.86 -9.25 16.13
C HIS A 102 -0.74 -9.55 15.11
N GLN A 103 -1.07 -9.83 13.86
CA GLN A 103 -0.10 -10.11 12.78
C GLN A 103 0.57 -8.84 12.22
N VAL A 104 -0.15 -7.71 12.19
CA VAL A 104 0.31 -6.46 11.59
C VAL A 104 1.22 -5.65 12.54
N LYS A 105 1.25 -5.98 13.85
CA LYS A 105 2.10 -5.34 14.90
C LYS A 105 2.70 -4.00 14.47
N LEU A 106 1.84 -2.98 14.43
CA LEU A 106 2.22 -1.58 14.44
C LEU A 106 2.55 -1.16 15.88
#